data_AF-A0A183HN41-F1
#
_entry.id   AF-A0A183HN41-F1
#
_cell.length_a   1.000
_cell.length_b   1.000
_cell.length_c   1.000
_cell.angle_alpha   90.00
_cell.angle_beta   90.00
_cell.angle_gamma   90.00
#
_symmetry.space_group_name_H-M   'P 1'
#
loop_
_entity.id
_entity.type
_entity.pdbx_description
1 polymer ?
#
loop_
_entity_poly.entity_id
_entity_poly.type
_entity_poly.pdbx_seq_one_letter_code
_entity_poly.pdbx_strand_id
1 'polypeptide(L)'
;MYCSCWGEGQSCSLKEIADLLNEEEKAQLRDSDGGLQTFLKNQHQIFKVVKGTVSIRNWAEEGKRRVEGKLRTSDCWFHKYFSGGCPLSAEDCSYKH
;
A
#
# COMPACT_ATOMS: atom_id res chain seq x y z
N MET A 1 4.90 -1.28 -23.79
CA MET A 1 3.86 -0.33 -23.36
C MET A 1 3.96 -0.21 -21.85
N TYR A 2 4.41 0.93 -21.33
CA TYR A 2 4.59 1.13 -19.90
C TYR A 2 3.22 1.37 -19.28
N CYS A 3 2.78 0.49 -18.38
CA CYS A 3 1.52 0.67 -17.66
C CYS A 3 1.60 1.97 -16.86
N SER A 4 0.96 3.03 -17.38
CA SER A 4 1.01 4.39 -16.83
C SER A 4 0.12 4.56 -15.60
N CYS A 5 -0.37 3.45 -15.04
CA CYS A 5 -1.39 3.44 -14.00
C CYS A 5 -0.77 3.29 -12.59
N TRP A 6 0.55 3.04 -12.52
CA TRP A 6 1.34 2.92 -11.29
C TRP A 6 2.10 4.21 -10.94
N GLY A 7 1.38 5.32 -10.81
CA GLY A 7 1.93 6.60 -10.32
C GLY A 7 1.50 6.92 -8.89
N GLU A 8 2.18 7.88 -8.25
CA GLU A 8 1.76 8.45 -6.97
C GLU A 8 0.32 8.98 -7.07
N GLY A 9 -0.58 8.43 -6.25
CA GLY A 9 -2.01 8.80 -6.24
C GLY A 9 -2.86 8.18 -7.35
N GLN A 10 -2.29 7.38 -8.26
CA GLN A 10 -3.07 6.69 -9.29
C GLN A 10 -3.67 5.38 -8.76
N SER A 11 -4.84 5.04 -9.32
CA SER A 11 -5.64 3.88 -8.91
C SER A 11 -5.89 2.98 -10.11
N CYS A 12 -5.39 1.76 -10.06
CA CYS A 12 -5.58 0.72 -11.07
C CYS A 12 -6.82 -0.11 -10.74
N SER A 13 -7.62 -0.50 -11.72
CA SER A 13 -8.64 -1.51 -11.46
C SER A 13 -7.99 -2.89 -11.33
N LEU A 14 -8.56 -3.77 -10.51
CA LEU A 14 -8.09 -5.16 -10.38
C LEU A 14 -7.98 -5.88 -11.73
N LYS A 15 -8.85 -5.50 -12.68
CA LYS A 15 -8.89 -6.07 -14.02
C LYS A 15 -7.66 -5.65 -14.85
N GLU A 16 -7.24 -4.40 -14.76
CA GLU A 16 -6.01 -3.92 -15.41
C GLU A 16 -4.77 -4.62 -14.84
N ILE A 17 -4.71 -4.77 -13.51
CA ILE A 17 -3.59 -5.50 -12.88
C ILE A 17 -3.60 -6.96 -13.31
N ALA A 18 -4.78 -7.59 -13.36
CA ALA A 18 -4.91 -8.92 -13.90
C ALA A 18 -4.50 -8.97 -15.38
N ASP A 19 -4.81 -7.98 -16.21
CA ASP A 19 -4.41 -7.98 -17.63
C ASP A 19 -2.88 -7.91 -17.80
N LEU A 20 -2.19 -7.18 -16.91
CA LEU A 20 -0.73 -7.11 -16.88
C LEU A 20 -0.06 -8.41 -16.42
N LEU A 21 -0.77 -9.21 -15.62
CA LEU A 21 -0.26 -10.47 -15.10
C LEU A 21 -0.51 -11.60 -16.08
N ASN A 22 0.53 -12.39 -16.34
CA ASN A 22 0.40 -13.59 -17.15
C ASN A 22 -0.47 -14.64 -16.46
N GLU A 23 -1.03 -15.56 -17.24
CA GLU A 23 -1.82 -16.70 -16.76
C GLU A 23 -1.09 -17.50 -15.66
N GLU A 24 0.23 -17.66 -15.81
CA GLU A 24 1.08 -18.35 -14.84
C GLU A 24 1.17 -17.61 -13.50
N GLU A 25 1.36 -16.28 -13.52
CA GLU A 25 1.40 -15.48 -12.29
C GLU A 25 0.04 -15.43 -11.59
N LYS A 26 -1.05 -15.36 -12.35
CA LYS A 26 -2.41 -15.49 -11.81
C LYS A 26 -2.62 -16.85 -11.14
N ALA A 27 -2.10 -17.92 -11.74
CA ALA A 27 -2.20 -19.25 -11.17
C ALA A 27 -1.42 -19.36 -9.85
N GLN A 28 -0.19 -18.84 -9.81
CA GLN A 28 0.61 -18.81 -8.57
C GLN A 28 -0.06 -18.00 -7.45
N LEU A 29 -0.59 -16.81 -7.76
CA LEU A 29 -1.31 -15.98 -6.81
C LEU A 29 -2.59 -16.67 -6.30
N ARG A 30 -3.26 -17.43 -7.16
CA ARG A 30 -4.45 -18.20 -6.80
C ARG A 30 -4.12 -19.38 -5.90
N ASP A 31 -3.00 -20.05 -6.14
CA ASP A 31 -2.53 -21.19 -5.35
C ASP A 31 -2.00 -20.75 -3.97
N SER A 32 -1.24 -19.65 -3.92
CA SER A 32 -0.59 -19.19 -2.69
C SER A 32 -1.53 -18.42 -1.75
N ASP A 33 -2.25 -17.43 -2.29
CA ASP A 33 -3.01 -16.45 -1.49
C ASP A 33 -4.51 -16.48 -1.80
N GLY A 34 -5.00 -17.45 -2.58
CA GLY A 34 -6.40 -17.49 -3.00
C GLY A 34 -6.78 -16.41 -4.04
N GLY A 35 -5.78 -15.78 -4.67
CA GLY A 35 -5.93 -14.91 -5.84
C GLY A 35 -5.36 -13.51 -5.66
N LEU A 36 -5.18 -12.81 -6.79
CA LEU A 36 -4.62 -11.45 -6.84
C LEU A 36 -5.29 -10.46 -5.87
N GLN A 37 -6.63 -10.50 -5.77
CA GLN A 37 -7.37 -9.60 -4.89
C GLN A 37 -7.02 -9.83 -3.41
N THR A 38 -6.88 -11.09 -2.99
CA THR A 38 -6.54 -11.44 -1.62
C THR A 38 -5.10 -11.09 -1.31
N PHE A 39 -4.17 -11.40 -2.22
CA PHE A 39 -2.77 -10.98 -2.12
C PHE A 39 -2.63 -9.46 -1.91
N LEU A 40 -3.31 -8.67 -2.74
CA LEU A 40 -3.29 -7.20 -2.61
C LEU A 40 -3.91 -6.70 -1.31
N LYS A 41 -4.97 -7.35 -0.82
CA LYS A 41 -5.55 -7.06 0.50
C LYS A 41 -4.62 -7.46 1.65
N ASN A 42 -3.89 -8.56 1.51
CA ASN A 42 -2.90 -9.00 2.49
C ASN A 42 -1.77 -7.97 2.58
N GLN A 43 -1.31 -7.48 1.43
CA GLN A 43 -0.31 -6.41 1.28
C GLN A 43 -0.88 -5.00 1.51
N HIS A 44 -1.80 -4.82 2.46
CA HIS A 44 -2.45 -3.54 2.79
C HIS A 44 -1.49 -2.44 3.28
N GLN A 45 -0.24 -2.80 3.57
CA GLN A 45 0.82 -1.87 3.93
C GLN A 45 1.29 -1.06 2.70
N ILE A 46 1.27 -1.68 1.53
CA ILE A 46 1.75 -1.09 0.27
C ILE A 46 0.57 -0.77 -0.63
N PHE A 47 -0.45 -1.62 -0.68
CA PHE A 47 -1.60 -1.47 -1.56
C PHE A 47 -2.85 -1.09 -0.78
N LYS A 48 -3.62 -0.17 -1.34
CA LYS A 48 -4.92 0.23 -0.84
C LYS A 48 -5.98 -0.26 -1.82
N VAL A 49 -6.73 -1.28 -1.42
CA VAL A 49 -7.81 -1.85 -2.23
C VAL A 49 -9.15 -1.27 -1.78
N VAL A 50 -9.79 -0.44 -2.61
CA VAL A 50 -11.09 0.19 -2.35
C VAL A 50 -12.04 -0.11 -3.50
N LYS A 51 -13.18 -0.76 -3.21
CA LYS A 51 -14.24 -1.07 -4.19
C LYS A 51 -13.74 -1.69 -5.51
N GLY A 52 -12.74 -2.58 -5.44
CA GLY A 52 -12.17 -3.23 -6.63
C GLY A 52 -11.13 -2.42 -7.40
N THR A 53 -10.75 -1.26 -6.88
CA THR A 53 -9.64 -0.44 -7.36
C THR A 53 -8.48 -0.53 -6.38
N VAL A 54 -7.26 -0.56 -6.89
CA VAL A 54 -6.02 -0.80 -6.18
C VAL A 54 -5.12 0.41 -6.43
N SER A 55 -4.75 1.08 -5.36
CA SER A 55 -3.80 2.21 -5.41
C SER A 55 -2.58 1.87 -4.59
N ILE A 56 -1.43 2.45 -4.95
CA ILE A 56 -0.29 2.45 -4.04
C ILE A 56 -0.63 3.36 -2.85
N ARG A 57 -0.42 2.85 -1.66
CA ARG A 57 -0.69 3.57 -0.43
C ARG A 57 0.39 4.63 -0.23
N ASN A 58 -0.01 5.88 -0.36
CA ASN A 58 0.88 7.00 -0.05
C ASN A 58 0.84 7.28 1.47
N TRP A 59 1.86 6.83 2.19
CA TRP A 59 1.98 7.10 3.62
C TRP A 59 2.23 8.59 3.92
N ALA A 60 2.80 9.36 3.00
CA ALA A 60 3.01 10.80 3.16
C ALA A 60 1.68 11.59 3.20
N GLU A 61 0.66 11.14 2.47
CA GLU A 61 -0.68 11.75 2.49
C GLU A 61 -1.61 11.08 3.50
N GLU A 62 -1.60 9.75 3.59
CA GLU A 62 -2.56 9.02 4.41
C GLU A 62 -2.13 8.85 5.87
N GLY A 63 -0.82 8.90 6.16
CA GLY A 63 -0.30 8.86 7.53
C GLY A 63 -0.51 10.16 8.30
N LYS A 64 -0.95 11.25 7.63
CA LYS A 64 -1.44 12.48 8.25
C LYS A 64 -2.75 12.32 9.01
N ARG A 65 -3.41 11.14 8.94
CA ARG A 65 -4.58 10.83 9.77
C ARG A 65 -4.16 10.67 11.23
N ARG A 66 -3.84 11.79 11.87
CA ARG A 66 -3.83 11.91 13.33
C ARG A 66 -5.21 11.49 13.82
N VAL A 67 -5.25 10.38 14.56
CA VAL A 67 -6.41 10.09 15.39
C VAL A 67 -6.22 10.93 16.65
N GLU A 68 -6.89 12.09 16.72
CA GLU A 68 -6.91 12.91 17.93
C GLU A 68 -7.26 12.04 19.13
N GLY A 69 -6.39 12.01 20.13
CA GLY A 69 -6.55 11.22 21.35
C GLY A 69 -5.83 9.86 21.41
N LYS A 70 -5.19 9.37 20.34
CA LYS A 70 -4.30 8.19 20.43
C LYS A 70 -2.86 8.62 20.70
N LEU A 71 -2.38 8.31 21.91
CA LEU A 71 -0.96 8.39 22.26
C LEU A 71 -0.13 7.53 21.31
N ARG A 72 0.99 8.07 20.83
CA ARG A 72 1.97 7.37 19.97
C ARG A 72 2.67 6.27 20.77
N THR A 73 2.05 5.11 20.87
CA THR A 73 2.60 3.96 21.62
C THR A 73 3.50 3.07 20.79
N SER A 74 3.43 3.13 19.46
CA SER A 74 4.25 2.31 18.57
C SER A 74 5.31 3.15 17.85
N ASP A 75 6.52 2.63 17.79
CA ASP A 75 7.62 3.20 17.01
C ASP A 75 7.27 3.19 15.51
N CYS A 76 7.74 4.21 14.81
CA CYS A 76 7.56 4.34 13.38
C CYS A 76 8.48 3.35 12.67
N TRP A 77 7.88 2.36 12.04
CA TRP A 77 8.63 1.37 11.28
C TRP A 77 9.47 2.02 10.16
N PHE A 78 8.95 3.04 9.48
CA PHE A 78 9.70 3.78 8.46
C PHE A 78 10.91 4.49 9.06
N HIS A 79 10.77 5.15 10.22
CA HIS A 79 11.93 5.77 10.87
C HIS A 79 12.98 4.73 11.30
N LYS A 80 12.52 3.58 11.79
CA LYS A 80 13.40 2.55 12.38
C LYS A 80 14.10 1.66 11.35
N TYR A 81 13.44 1.34 10.23
CA TYR A 81 13.92 0.33 9.27
C TYR A 81 14.16 0.88 7.87
N PHE A 82 13.54 2.00 7.49
CA PHE A 82 13.73 2.57 6.16
C PHE A 82 14.87 3.59 6.18
N SER A 83 15.96 3.29 5.47
CA SER A 83 17.15 4.15 5.38
C SER A 83 16.90 5.52 4.73
N GLY A 84 15.76 5.70 4.04
CA GLY A 84 15.29 7.01 3.57
C GLY A 84 14.46 7.81 4.60
N GLY A 85 14.30 7.29 5.82
CA GLY A 85 13.54 7.94 6.88
C GLY A 85 12.01 7.88 6.69
N CYS A 86 11.27 8.36 7.69
CA CYS A 86 9.83 8.48 7.55
C CYS A 86 9.49 9.60 6.55
N PRO A 87 8.63 9.36 5.56
CA PRO A 87 8.20 10.40 4.60
C PRO A 87 7.30 11.48 5.25
N LEU A 88 6.90 11.29 6.51
CA LEU A 88 6.14 12.26 7.29
C LEU A 88 7.07 13.02 8.23
N SER A 89 6.70 14.25 8.59
CA SER A 89 7.33 14.93 9.72
C SER A 89 7.01 14.21 11.02
N ALA A 90 7.90 14.32 12.02
CA ALA A 90 7.65 13.78 13.36
C ALA A 90 6.36 14.34 13.99
N GLU A 91 5.85 15.46 13.48
CA GLU A 91 4.61 16.10 13.91
C GLU A 91 3.38 15.42 13.29
N ASP A 92 3.43 15.09 12.00
CA ASP A 92 2.34 14.46 11.26
C ASP A 92 2.28 12.94 11.43
N CYS A 93 3.38 12.30 11.83
CA CYS A 93 3.40 10.86 11.98
C CYS A 93 2.50 10.38 13.12
N SER A 94 1.70 9.36 12.82
CA SER A 94 0.87 8.67 13.82
C SER A 94 1.67 7.77 14.77
N TYR A 95 2.98 7.59 14.49
CA TYR A 95 3.91 6.73 15.24
C TYR A 95 5.07 7.56 15.80
N LYS A 96 5.81 6.98 16.75
CA LYS A 96 6.96 7.63 17.38
C LYS A 96 8.19 7.52 16.48
N HIS A 97 8.72 8.65 15.99
CA HIS A 97 10.02 8.67 15.31
C HIS A 97 11.11 8.51 16.37
#